data_AF-A0A0G4EEZ3-F1
#
_entry.id   AF-A0A0G4EEZ3-F1
#
_cell.length_a   1.000
_cell.length_b   1.000
_cell.length_c   1.000
_cell.angle_alpha   90.00
_cell.angle_beta   90.00
_cell.angle_gamma   90.00
#
_symmetry.space_group_name_H-M   'P 1'
#
loop_
_entity.id
_entity.type
_entity.pdbx_description
1 polymer ?
#
loop_
_entity_poly.entity_id
_entity_poly.type
_entity_poly.pdbx_seq_one_letter_code
_entity_poly.pdbx_strand_id
1 'polypeptide(L)'
;MPSIALVGSSGGGAATLGHTSPELFFDEVEGQLAACKMTLDVIQFVATQVPLDVASREASATLFVRPPSLLSNAQKELMTDNVTSRPGRAPIATVRGTLQEVNGVARHVDRQIGTLIRGVGNGNGDSDNITSSLRLSGLIALSFDADGVNREALIAASLPTVRLPIVGTGGTSSAVPSAWGRGWWAALGDRWPPHLLRRPSPSVAGELRVPYWPTSGQTVLGIRHLLHTMHSVLGGCLPVFVCVMVVKWALSRVYDSSGQSTASMWMQVLCSRGLPTVVATVAAQQTSELGETSVLVGALAGSCIVGQGGVIAGLIAGLLGGMAAPTVLACACRYGVPATAASITTAGGTGIVTGGLVELALSPICSQLASSVRFILHSWPLSSMLLRCIKGAALGWFVWWGSGRGMYHIVILPLIIVEMERGDPATLGAIDECVLVGVSLGLCLAHIVFPRQKEDVHLSRRGLFINFLFGDFIEGAYPFMERSTICNTAAGLAAALSGVVVCMFGARSSAYLPLPLAVLISDRPLAMLAAFAISVLVPCAAAVMENYCLGRVDMTVKTL
;
A
#
# COMPACT_ATOMS: atom_id res chain seq x y z
N MET A 1 -22.96 -23.93 3.90
CA MET A 1 -21.97 -23.05 4.55
C MET A 1 -22.63 -22.44 5.79
N PRO A 2 -21.91 -22.13 6.87
CA PRO A 2 -22.48 -21.48 8.04
C PRO A 2 -23.04 -20.10 7.66
N SER A 3 -24.29 -19.85 8.03
CA SER A 3 -25.02 -18.63 7.71
C SER A 3 -24.93 -17.63 8.87
N ILE A 4 -24.53 -16.39 8.59
CA ILE A 4 -24.32 -15.35 9.60
C ILE A 4 -25.34 -14.23 9.40
N ALA A 5 -25.86 -13.71 10.53
CA ALA A 5 -26.70 -12.52 10.58
C ALA A 5 -25.88 -11.31 11.04
N LEU A 6 -26.16 -10.14 10.49
CA LEU A 6 -25.60 -8.85 10.91
C LEU A 6 -26.73 -7.93 11.36
N VAL A 7 -26.67 -7.47 12.60
CA VAL A 7 -27.58 -6.45 13.15
C VAL A 7 -26.76 -5.26 13.64
N GLY A 8 -27.22 -4.04 13.41
CA GLY A 8 -26.47 -2.89 13.90
C GLY A 8 -26.86 -1.55 13.34
N SER A 9 -25.99 -0.58 13.61
CA SER A 9 -26.15 0.79 13.12
C SER A 9 -24.80 1.43 12.76
N SER A 10 -24.84 2.59 12.12
CA SER A 10 -23.65 3.41 11.82
C SER A 10 -23.14 4.24 13.01
N GLY A 11 -23.59 3.98 14.24
CA GLY A 11 -23.23 4.76 15.44
C GLY A 11 -21.85 4.44 16.04
N GLY A 12 -21.31 5.33 16.88
CA GLY A 12 -20.04 5.13 17.62
C GLY A 12 -18.75 5.31 16.80
N GLY A 13 -17.65 5.64 17.50
CA GLY A 13 -16.33 5.98 16.92
C GLY A 13 -15.61 4.88 16.12
N ALA A 14 -16.24 3.71 15.93
CA ALA A 14 -15.71 2.56 15.21
C ALA A 14 -16.28 2.40 13.78
N ALA A 15 -17.13 3.30 13.28
CA ALA A 15 -17.88 3.11 12.03
C ALA A 15 -17.59 4.15 10.92
N THR A 16 -16.33 4.59 10.72
CA THR A 16 -15.99 5.54 9.64
C THR A 16 -16.36 5.05 8.23
N LEU A 17 -16.24 3.75 7.94
CA LEU A 17 -16.67 3.18 6.64
C LEU A 17 -18.19 3.00 6.54
N GLY A 18 -18.85 2.52 7.60
CA GLY A 18 -20.31 2.33 7.63
C GLY A 18 -21.10 3.65 7.59
N HIS A 19 -20.47 4.77 7.95
CA HIS A 19 -21.03 6.11 7.83
C HIS A 19 -20.88 6.69 6.41
N THR A 20 -19.75 6.42 5.75
CA THR A 20 -19.40 7.04 4.46
C THR A 20 -19.91 6.21 3.26
N SER A 21 -19.92 4.88 3.36
CA SER A 21 -20.36 3.96 2.29
C SER A 21 -20.77 2.59 2.86
N PRO A 22 -22.05 2.42 3.29
CA PRO A 22 -22.55 1.16 3.85
C PRO A 22 -22.41 -0.05 2.91
N GLU A 23 -22.47 0.17 1.59
CA GLU A 23 -22.35 -0.88 0.57
C GLU A 23 -20.95 -1.50 0.54
N LEU A 24 -19.91 -0.66 0.52
CA LEU A 24 -18.51 -1.12 0.60
C LEU A 24 -18.25 -1.87 1.90
N PHE A 25 -18.92 -1.46 2.98
CA PHE A 25 -18.84 -2.15 4.26
C PHE A 25 -19.44 -3.56 4.18
N PHE A 26 -20.61 -3.76 3.55
CA PHE A 26 -21.17 -5.11 3.37
C PHE A 26 -20.31 -5.98 2.45
N ASP A 27 -19.78 -5.43 1.35
CA ASP A 27 -18.89 -6.14 0.45
C ASP A 27 -17.63 -6.66 1.15
N GLU A 28 -17.08 -5.86 2.07
CA GLU A 28 -15.93 -6.24 2.89
C GLU A 28 -16.30 -7.38 3.86
N VAL A 29 -17.37 -7.23 4.64
CA VAL A 29 -17.84 -8.28 5.57
C VAL A 29 -18.12 -9.58 4.84
N GLU A 30 -18.73 -9.52 3.66
CA GLU A 30 -18.98 -10.68 2.81
C GLU A 30 -17.69 -11.34 2.31
N GLY A 31 -16.70 -10.56 1.89
CA GLY A 31 -15.38 -11.06 1.48
C GLY A 31 -14.68 -11.81 2.60
N GLN A 32 -14.78 -11.28 3.82
CA GLN A 32 -14.18 -11.89 5.01
C GLN A 32 -14.86 -13.19 5.45
N LEU A 33 -16.19 -13.20 5.45
CA LEU A 33 -16.93 -14.43 5.75
C LEU A 33 -16.64 -15.50 4.70
N ALA A 34 -16.52 -15.13 3.42
CA ALA A 34 -16.16 -16.05 2.35
C ALA A 34 -14.76 -16.68 2.55
N ALA A 35 -13.77 -15.91 3.02
CA ALA A 35 -12.44 -16.41 3.37
C ALA A 35 -12.49 -17.47 4.49
N CYS A 36 -13.47 -17.37 5.39
CA CYS A 36 -13.77 -18.37 6.43
C CYS A 36 -14.78 -19.45 6.02
N LYS A 37 -15.17 -19.53 4.74
CA LYS A 37 -16.20 -20.45 4.22
C LYS A 37 -17.59 -20.26 4.86
N MET A 38 -17.92 -19.03 5.25
CA MET A 38 -19.19 -18.57 5.82
C MET A 38 -19.93 -17.62 4.86
N THR A 39 -21.23 -17.41 5.07
CA THR A 39 -22.08 -16.53 4.24
C THR A 39 -22.81 -15.49 5.08
N LEU A 40 -22.97 -14.27 4.55
CA LEU A 40 -23.78 -13.21 5.16
C LEU A 40 -25.18 -13.20 4.53
N ASP A 41 -26.14 -13.86 5.18
CA ASP A 41 -27.46 -14.11 4.59
C ASP A 41 -28.55 -13.21 5.19
N VAL A 42 -28.32 -12.66 6.40
CA VAL A 42 -29.27 -11.76 7.07
C VAL A 42 -28.58 -10.45 7.43
N ILE A 43 -29.21 -9.32 7.09
CA ILE A 43 -28.72 -7.97 7.39
C ILE A 43 -29.88 -7.12 7.91
N GLN A 44 -29.65 -6.43 9.03
CA GLN A 44 -30.43 -5.28 9.49
C GLN A 44 -29.45 -4.20 9.92
N PHE A 45 -29.28 -3.16 9.11
CA PHE A 45 -28.32 -2.09 9.40
C PHE A 45 -28.95 -0.71 9.21
N VAL A 46 -28.94 0.10 10.27
CA VAL A 46 -29.46 1.48 10.25
C VAL A 46 -28.31 2.45 10.05
N ALA A 47 -28.29 3.16 8.92
CA ALA A 47 -27.31 4.19 8.62
C ALA A 47 -27.93 5.59 8.75
N THR A 48 -27.20 6.54 9.35
CA THR A 48 -27.58 7.95 9.48
C THR A 48 -26.49 8.87 8.93
N GLN A 49 -26.88 10.02 8.39
CA GLN A 49 -25.92 11.03 7.89
C GLN A 49 -25.16 11.77 9.01
N VAL A 50 -25.62 11.65 10.24
CA VAL A 50 -24.99 12.23 11.45
C VAL A 50 -24.76 11.09 12.45
N PRO A 51 -23.68 11.11 13.26
CA PRO A 51 -23.48 10.13 14.32
C PRO A 51 -24.73 9.94 15.18
N LEU A 52 -25.14 8.70 15.41
CA LEU A 52 -26.36 8.35 16.16
C LEU A 52 -26.38 8.88 17.59
N ASP A 53 -25.20 9.12 18.18
CA ASP A 53 -25.06 9.72 19.51
C ASP A 53 -25.58 11.18 19.57
N VAL A 54 -25.71 11.85 18.43
CA VAL A 54 -26.13 13.26 18.30
C VAL A 54 -27.31 13.44 17.33
N ALA A 55 -27.82 12.34 16.74
CA ALA A 55 -28.88 12.39 15.74
C ALA A 55 -30.25 12.69 16.36
N SER A 56 -30.97 13.66 15.79
CA SER A 56 -32.36 13.93 16.17
C SER A 56 -33.31 12.86 15.60
N ARG A 57 -34.53 12.77 16.14
CA ARG A 57 -35.55 11.82 15.66
C ARG A 57 -35.96 12.05 14.20
N GLU A 58 -35.76 13.27 13.71
CA GLU A 58 -36.06 13.70 12.34
C GLU A 58 -34.86 13.59 11.41
N ALA A 59 -33.70 13.16 11.90
CA ALA A 59 -32.50 13.00 11.08
C ALA A 59 -32.76 11.99 9.95
N SER A 60 -32.24 12.28 8.75
CA SER A 60 -32.35 11.37 7.61
C SER A 60 -31.61 10.06 7.91
N ALA A 61 -32.33 8.95 7.74
CA ALA A 61 -31.84 7.61 8.01
C ALA A 61 -32.19 6.65 6.87
N THR A 62 -31.38 5.60 6.75
CA THR A 62 -31.53 4.56 5.75
C THR A 62 -31.40 3.20 6.41
N LEU A 63 -32.38 2.32 6.21
CA LEU A 63 -32.34 0.93 6.64
C LEU A 63 -31.93 0.03 5.48
N PHE A 64 -30.94 -0.82 5.72
CA PHE A 64 -30.53 -1.89 4.81
C PHE A 64 -31.03 -3.23 5.37
N VAL A 65 -31.77 -3.99 4.54
CA VAL A 65 -32.39 -5.26 4.93
C VAL A 65 -32.05 -6.36 3.94
N ARG A 66 -31.62 -7.51 4.45
CA ARG A 66 -31.51 -8.76 3.69
C ARG A 66 -32.02 -9.93 4.52
N PRO A 67 -32.77 -10.88 3.94
CA PRO A 67 -33.45 -10.80 2.64
C PRO A 67 -34.65 -9.81 2.67
N PRO A 68 -35.15 -9.31 1.52
CA PRO A 68 -36.31 -8.41 1.47
C PRO A 68 -37.61 -9.04 1.99
N SER A 69 -37.65 -10.37 2.12
CA SER A 69 -38.77 -11.10 2.73
C SER A 69 -38.95 -10.80 4.23
N LEU A 70 -37.96 -10.18 4.89
CA LEU A 70 -38.09 -9.72 6.28
C LEU A 70 -38.96 -8.46 6.42
N LEU A 71 -39.30 -7.80 5.30
CA LEU A 71 -40.19 -6.65 5.26
C LEU A 71 -41.64 -7.11 5.05
N SER A 72 -42.59 -6.44 5.71
CA SER A 72 -44.01 -6.63 5.44
C SER A 72 -44.39 -6.13 4.05
N ASN A 73 -45.53 -6.57 3.51
CA ASN A 73 -45.97 -6.15 2.18
C ASN A 73 -46.13 -4.62 2.05
N ALA A 74 -46.62 -3.96 3.11
CA ALA A 74 -46.70 -2.49 3.16
C ALA A 74 -45.32 -1.81 3.26
N GLN A 75 -44.31 -2.47 3.84
CA GLN A 75 -42.95 -1.94 3.92
C GLN A 75 -42.16 -2.15 2.63
N LYS A 76 -42.51 -3.17 1.83
CA LYS A 76 -41.93 -3.37 0.49
C LYS A 76 -42.28 -2.23 -0.47
N GLU A 77 -43.43 -1.58 -0.28
CA GLU A 77 -43.83 -0.38 -1.04
C GLU A 77 -42.95 0.84 -0.75
N LEU A 78 -42.25 0.86 0.39
CA LEU A 78 -41.32 1.92 0.80
C LEU A 78 -39.87 1.65 0.34
N MET A 79 -39.64 0.59 -0.45
CA MET A 79 -38.32 0.27 -0.98
C MET A 79 -37.94 1.25 -2.09
N THR A 80 -36.82 1.97 -1.90
CA THR A 80 -36.34 2.93 -2.90
C THR A 80 -35.42 2.30 -3.94
N ASP A 81 -34.62 1.28 -3.59
CA ASP A 81 -33.66 0.63 -4.49
C ASP A 81 -33.42 -0.85 -4.09
N ASN A 82 -33.12 -1.72 -5.08
CA ASN A 82 -32.50 -3.03 -4.88
C ASN A 82 -31.00 -2.90 -5.21
N VAL A 83 -30.17 -2.63 -4.21
CA VAL A 83 -28.75 -2.42 -4.46
C VAL A 83 -28.00 -3.75 -4.43
N THR A 84 -27.33 -4.02 -5.56
CA THR A 84 -26.35 -5.09 -5.84
C THR A 84 -26.73 -6.52 -5.49
N SER A 85 -27.06 -7.30 -6.54
CA SER A 85 -27.05 -8.77 -6.49
C SER A 85 -25.70 -9.31 -6.97
N ARG A 86 -24.88 -9.89 -6.10
CA ARG A 86 -23.89 -10.88 -6.55
C ARG A 86 -24.65 -12.13 -7.05
N PRO A 87 -24.24 -12.78 -8.14
CA PRO A 87 -24.94 -13.95 -8.68
C PRO A 87 -25.05 -15.04 -7.60
N GLY A 88 -26.28 -15.48 -7.31
CA GLY A 88 -26.58 -16.52 -6.32
C GLY A 88 -26.90 -16.06 -4.89
N ARG A 89 -27.08 -14.75 -4.63
CA ARG A 89 -27.49 -14.22 -3.30
C ARG A 89 -28.76 -13.36 -3.36
N ALA A 90 -29.46 -13.26 -2.22
CA ALA A 90 -30.64 -12.41 -2.08
C ALA A 90 -30.27 -10.91 -2.10
N PRO A 91 -31.07 -10.04 -2.74
CA PRO A 91 -30.78 -8.61 -2.85
C PRO A 91 -30.87 -7.89 -1.50
N ILE A 92 -30.18 -6.75 -1.36
CA ILE A 92 -30.33 -5.86 -0.21
C ILE A 92 -31.43 -4.84 -0.54
N ALA A 93 -32.46 -4.81 0.29
CA ALA A 93 -33.52 -3.81 0.23
C ALA A 93 -33.12 -2.56 1.02
N THR A 94 -33.41 -1.38 0.47
CA THR A 94 -33.14 -0.09 1.10
C THR A 94 -34.44 0.66 1.37
N VAL A 95 -34.65 1.08 2.63
CA VAL A 95 -35.78 1.92 3.07
C VAL A 95 -35.24 3.23 3.61
N ARG A 96 -35.67 4.36 3.06
CA ARG A 96 -35.23 5.71 3.46
C ARG A 96 -36.36 6.47 4.15
N GLY A 97 -36.04 7.26 5.17
CA GLY A 97 -37.00 8.08 5.89
C GLY A 97 -36.35 8.84 7.05
N THR A 98 -37.17 9.34 7.96
CA THR A 98 -36.67 9.87 9.24
C THR A 98 -36.17 8.74 10.13
N LEU A 99 -35.25 9.03 11.06
CA LEU A 99 -34.74 8.05 12.01
C LEU A 99 -35.87 7.39 12.82
N GLN A 100 -36.92 8.13 13.16
CA GLN A 100 -38.09 7.58 13.85
C GLN A 100 -38.86 6.55 13.00
N GLU A 101 -39.11 6.86 11.73
CA GLU A 101 -39.80 5.96 10.80
C GLU A 101 -38.96 4.70 10.52
N VAL A 102 -37.66 4.91 10.24
CA VAL A 102 -36.69 3.84 10.01
C VAL A 102 -36.57 2.92 11.22
N ASN A 103 -36.49 3.46 12.44
CA ASN A 103 -36.47 2.65 13.66
C ASN A 103 -37.78 1.86 13.85
N GLY A 104 -38.92 2.40 13.40
CA GLY A 104 -40.19 1.68 13.38
C GLY A 104 -40.15 0.44 12.49
N VAL A 105 -39.61 0.57 11.27
CA VAL A 105 -39.42 -0.54 10.33
C VAL A 105 -38.35 -1.52 10.85
N ALA A 106 -37.24 -1.01 11.37
CA ALA A 106 -36.15 -1.83 11.88
C ALA A 106 -36.56 -2.73 13.06
N ARG A 107 -37.44 -2.25 13.97
CA ARG A 107 -38.02 -3.09 15.03
C ARG A 107 -38.89 -4.23 14.50
N HIS A 108 -39.54 -4.04 13.34
CA HIS A 108 -40.30 -5.13 12.70
C HIS A 108 -39.33 -6.20 12.18
N VAL A 109 -38.29 -5.78 11.46
CA VAL A 109 -37.24 -6.66 10.95
C VAL A 109 -36.55 -7.41 12.10
N ASP A 110 -36.27 -6.74 13.22
CA ASP A 110 -35.61 -7.32 14.39
C ASP A 110 -36.45 -8.46 15.01
N ARG A 111 -37.77 -8.29 15.06
CA ARG A 111 -38.68 -9.37 15.48
C ARG A 111 -38.63 -10.56 14.53
N GLN A 112 -38.60 -10.31 13.22
CA GLN A 112 -38.48 -11.38 12.22
C GLN A 112 -37.15 -12.13 12.38
N ILE A 113 -36.03 -11.40 12.55
CA ILE A 113 -34.72 -12.00 12.83
C ILE A 113 -34.77 -12.81 14.13
N GLY A 114 -35.40 -12.29 15.18
CA GLY A 114 -35.62 -13.02 16.43
C GLY A 114 -36.40 -14.33 16.24
N THR A 115 -37.46 -14.32 15.43
CA THR A 115 -38.22 -15.56 15.11
C THR A 115 -37.39 -16.57 14.32
N LEU A 116 -36.55 -16.10 13.39
CA LEU A 116 -35.62 -16.94 12.63
C LEU A 116 -34.58 -17.60 13.53
N ILE A 117 -33.99 -16.83 14.45
CA ILE A 117 -33.02 -17.35 15.41
C ILE A 117 -33.66 -18.40 16.34
N ARG A 118 -34.91 -18.19 16.76
CA ARG A 118 -35.64 -19.15 17.61
C ARG A 118 -36.06 -20.42 16.85
N GLY A 119 -35.95 -20.46 15.52
CA GLY A 119 -36.42 -21.58 14.69
C GLY A 119 -37.93 -21.77 14.75
N VAL A 120 -38.68 -20.75 15.18
CA VAL A 120 -40.14 -20.80 15.27
C VAL A 120 -40.68 -20.35 13.91
N GLY A 121 -41.02 -21.31 13.06
CA GLY A 121 -41.81 -21.04 11.86
C GLY A 121 -43.15 -20.42 12.29
N ASN A 122 -43.52 -19.28 11.71
CA ASN A 122 -44.87 -18.75 11.85
C ASN A 122 -45.84 -19.84 11.39
N GLY A 123 -46.70 -20.32 12.29
CA GLY A 123 -47.71 -21.36 12.03
C GLY A 123 -48.86 -20.90 11.12
N ASN A 124 -48.60 -20.04 10.15
CA ASN A 124 -49.51 -19.82 9.03
C ASN A 124 -48.90 -20.53 7.83
N GLY A 125 -49.58 -21.60 7.39
CA GLY A 125 -49.13 -22.53 6.34
C GLY A 125 -49.03 -21.92 4.94
N ASP A 126 -48.20 -20.90 4.77
CA ASP A 126 -47.67 -20.49 3.47
C ASP A 126 -46.32 -21.17 3.24
N SER A 127 -46.36 -22.19 2.41
CA SER A 127 -45.24 -23.04 2.01
C SER A 127 -44.21 -22.36 1.08
N ASP A 128 -44.24 -21.03 0.95
CA ASP A 128 -43.40 -20.27 0.00
C ASP A 128 -42.28 -19.44 0.66
N ASN A 129 -42.10 -19.52 1.99
CA ASN A 129 -41.05 -18.75 2.67
C ASN A 129 -39.70 -19.48 2.68
N ILE A 130 -38.80 -19.06 1.78
CA ILE A 130 -37.35 -19.34 1.73
C ILE A 130 -36.66 -19.19 3.11
N THR A 131 -37.26 -18.42 4.02
CA THR A 131 -36.80 -18.16 5.38
C THR A 131 -36.94 -19.35 6.35
N SER A 132 -37.71 -20.39 6.01
CA SER A 132 -37.91 -21.57 6.88
C SER A 132 -36.73 -22.56 6.89
N SER A 133 -35.85 -22.51 5.89
CA SER A 133 -34.65 -23.38 5.79
C SER A 133 -33.34 -22.71 6.26
N LEU A 134 -33.37 -21.43 6.60
CA LEU A 134 -32.16 -20.67 6.93
C LEU A 134 -31.81 -20.83 8.41
N ARG A 135 -30.85 -21.71 8.72
CA ARG A 135 -30.33 -21.87 10.08
C ARG A 135 -29.10 -20.98 10.31
N LEU A 136 -29.28 -19.95 11.11
CA LEU A 136 -28.19 -19.06 11.50
C LEU A 136 -27.19 -19.79 12.41
N SER A 137 -25.91 -19.56 12.15
CA SER A 137 -24.76 -20.14 12.84
C SER A 137 -24.01 -19.11 13.70
N GLY A 138 -24.30 -17.82 13.54
CA GLY A 138 -23.74 -16.74 14.36
C GLY A 138 -24.45 -15.40 14.10
N LEU A 139 -24.31 -14.47 15.06
CA LEU A 139 -24.86 -13.12 15.00
C LEU A 139 -23.74 -12.09 15.19
N ILE A 140 -23.56 -11.19 14.22
CA ILE A 140 -22.68 -10.05 14.30
C ILE A 140 -23.49 -8.83 14.73
N ALA A 141 -23.12 -8.16 15.81
CA ALA A 141 -23.88 -7.02 16.37
C ALA A 141 -23.04 -5.73 16.39
N LEU A 142 -23.21 -4.79 15.46
CA LEU A 142 -22.34 -3.60 15.39
C LEU A 142 -23.05 -2.33 15.86
N SER A 143 -22.48 -1.64 16.84
CA SER A 143 -22.99 -0.36 17.36
C SER A 143 -24.50 -0.40 17.56
N PHE A 144 -24.98 -1.44 18.24
CA PHE A 144 -26.38 -1.81 18.31
C PHE A 144 -27.11 -1.16 19.50
N ASP A 145 -28.42 -1.07 19.37
CA ASP A 145 -29.34 -0.65 20.45
C ASP A 145 -29.96 -1.89 21.12
N ALA A 146 -29.41 -2.26 22.27
CA ALA A 146 -29.80 -3.46 23.02
C ALA A 146 -31.22 -3.39 23.60
N ASP A 147 -31.72 -2.19 23.87
CA ASP A 147 -33.01 -1.96 24.53
C ASP A 147 -34.12 -1.59 23.54
N GLY A 148 -33.77 -1.14 22.34
CA GLY A 148 -34.72 -0.75 21.29
C GLY A 148 -34.63 -1.60 20.02
N VAL A 149 -33.91 -1.11 19.01
CA VAL A 149 -34.02 -1.59 17.62
C VAL A 149 -33.46 -3.00 17.38
N ASN A 150 -32.50 -3.46 18.19
CA ASN A 150 -31.85 -4.77 18.00
C ASN A 150 -32.17 -5.78 19.13
N ARG A 151 -33.15 -5.45 19.98
CA ARG A 151 -33.43 -6.15 21.22
C ARG A 151 -33.85 -7.60 21.01
N GLU A 152 -34.79 -7.88 20.11
CA GLU A 152 -35.38 -9.20 19.95
C GLU A 152 -34.42 -10.20 19.32
N ALA A 153 -33.59 -9.77 18.35
CA ALA A 153 -32.55 -10.61 17.77
C ALA A 153 -31.49 -11.00 18.82
N LEU A 154 -31.06 -10.05 19.66
CA LEU A 154 -30.09 -10.29 20.73
C LEU A 154 -30.65 -11.21 21.82
N ILE A 155 -31.89 -10.97 22.26
CA ILE A 155 -32.56 -11.85 23.23
C ILE A 155 -32.67 -13.26 22.66
N ALA A 156 -33.16 -13.40 21.43
CA ALA A 156 -33.31 -14.70 20.78
C ALA A 156 -32.00 -15.48 20.69
N ALA A 157 -30.91 -14.80 20.32
CA ALA A 157 -29.58 -15.41 20.22
C ALA A 157 -29.02 -15.84 21.59
N SER A 158 -29.37 -15.11 22.65
CA SER A 158 -28.95 -15.40 24.03
C SER A 158 -29.78 -16.49 24.73
N LEU A 159 -30.88 -16.98 24.12
CA LEU A 159 -31.75 -17.97 24.76
C LEU A 159 -31.02 -19.31 25.00
N PRO A 160 -31.26 -19.98 26.15
CA PRO A 160 -30.58 -21.23 26.52
C PRO A 160 -30.80 -22.39 25.54
N THR A 161 -31.92 -22.36 24.81
CA THR A 161 -32.36 -23.36 23.84
C THR A 161 -31.71 -23.18 22.46
N VAL A 162 -31.22 -21.97 22.15
CA VAL A 162 -30.64 -21.63 20.83
C VAL A 162 -29.12 -21.57 20.89
N ARG A 163 -28.56 -20.82 21.86
CA ARG A 163 -27.12 -20.60 22.05
C ARG A 163 -26.38 -20.22 20.76
N LEU A 164 -26.82 -19.14 20.12
CA LEU A 164 -26.14 -18.62 18.93
C LEU A 164 -24.91 -17.80 19.38
N PRO A 165 -23.70 -18.01 18.82
CA PRO A 165 -22.55 -17.18 19.15
C PRO A 165 -22.80 -15.77 18.64
N ILE A 166 -22.59 -14.79 19.51
CA ILE A 166 -22.81 -13.38 19.19
C ILE A 166 -21.47 -12.64 19.34
N VAL A 167 -21.13 -11.85 18.33
CA VAL A 167 -19.83 -11.16 18.22
C VAL A 167 -20.08 -9.74 17.71
N GLY A 168 -19.77 -8.69 18.46
CA GLY A 168 -20.22 -7.37 17.99
C GLY A 168 -19.91 -6.17 18.89
N THR A 169 -19.60 -5.01 18.28
CA THR A 169 -19.22 -3.72 18.91
C THR A 169 -20.39 -2.98 19.56
N GLY A 170 -20.14 -2.28 20.66
CA GLY A 170 -21.11 -1.40 21.30
C GLY A 170 -20.64 -1.03 22.70
N GLY A 171 -20.58 0.26 23.02
CA GLY A 171 -19.95 0.74 24.25
C GLY A 171 -20.66 0.30 25.52
N THR A 172 -21.43 1.20 26.09
CA THR A 172 -22.32 0.90 27.22
C THR A 172 -23.35 -0.19 26.88
N SER A 173 -23.79 -0.27 25.61
CA SER A 173 -24.74 -1.27 25.13
C SER A 173 -24.24 -2.71 25.14
N SER A 174 -22.91 -2.97 25.19
CA SER A 174 -22.39 -4.34 25.33
C SER A 174 -22.53 -4.91 26.75
N ALA A 175 -22.77 -4.05 27.76
CA ALA A 175 -22.98 -4.49 29.14
C ALA A 175 -24.32 -5.23 29.32
N VAL A 176 -25.33 -4.89 28.52
CA VAL A 176 -26.69 -5.42 28.62
C VAL A 176 -26.75 -6.91 28.20
N PRO A 177 -26.24 -7.32 27.02
CA PRO A 177 -26.13 -8.75 26.67
C PRO A 177 -25.18 -9.52 27.60
N SER A 178 -24.11 -8.88 28.09
CA SER A 178 -23.18 -9.51 29.05
C SER A 178 -23.86 -9.84 30.39
N ALA A 179 -24.81 -9.02 30.83
CA ALA A 179 -25.57 -9.22 32.07
C ALA A 179 -26.65 -10.32 31.95
N TRP A 180 -27.12 -10.64 30.73
CA TRP A 180 -28.10 -11.71 30.48
C TRP A 180 -27.50 -13.12 30.64
N GLY A 181 -26.18 -13.21 30.85
CA GLY A 181 -25.53 -14.30 31.58
C GLY A 181 -25.42 -15.66 30.89
N ARG A 182 -26.10 -15.95 29.76
CA ARG A 182 -26.12 -17.32 29.18
C ARG A 182 -26.25 -17.43 27.65
N GLY A 183 -25.61 -16.53 26.91
CA GLY A 183 -25.19 -16.73 25.51
C GLY A 183 -23.69 -16.43 25.43
N TRP A 184 -22.91 -17.23 24.69
CA TRP A 184 -21.45 -17.05 24.60
C TRP A 184 -21.18 -15.77 23.81
N TRP A 185 -21.04 -14.65 24.52
CA TRP A 185 -20.74 -13.33 24.00
C TRP A 185 -19.22 -13.17 23.94
N ALA A 186 -18.63 -13.37 22.78
CA ALA A 186 -17.33 -12.80 22.50
C ALA A 186 -17.54 -11.30 22.23
N ALA A 187 -17.60 -10.52 23.31
CA ALA A 187 -17.69 -9.07 23.27
C ALA A 187 -16.58 -8.50 22.35
N LEU A 188 -16.91 -8.18 21.10
CA LEU A 188 -16.21 -7.10 20.43
C LEU A 188 -16.70 -5.86 21.19
N GLY A 189 -16.05 -5.31 22.20
CA GLY A 189 -16.53 -4.04 22.78
C GLY A 189 -16.48 -2.89 21.74
N ASP A 190 -16.41 -1.63 22.17
CA ASP A 190 -15.89 -0.49 21.35
C ASP A 190 -14.41 -0.65 20.95
N ARG A 191 -14.01 -1.89 20.70
CA ARG A 191 -12.68 -2.44 20.90
C ARG A 191 -11.96 -2.56 19.56
N TRP A 192 -12.65 -2.48 18.42
CA TRP A 192 -12.05 -2.71 17.10
C TRP A 192 -12.26 -1.50 16.19
N PRO A 193 -11.19 -0.86 15.68
CA PRO A 193 -11.32 0.14 14.64
C PRO A 193 -11.78 -0.48 13.30
N PRO A 194 -12.50 0.28 12.46
CA PRO A 194 -13.22 -0.23 11.28
C PRO A 194 -12.31 -0.91 10.25
N HIS A 195 -11.03 -0.57 10.19
CA HIS A 195 -10.06 -1.21 9.30
C HIS A 195 -9.74 -2.66 9.67
N LEU A 196 -10.10 -3.13 10.87
CA LEU A 196 -9.91 -4.50 11.32
C LEU A 196 -11.15 -5.40 11.11
N LEU A 197 -12.24 -4.86 10.56
CA LEU A 197 -13.32 -5.68 9.96
C LEU A 197 -12.86 -6.36 8.63
N ARG A 198 -11.62 -6.10 8.20
CA ARG A 198 -10.89 -6.77 7.10
C ARG A 198 -10.40 -8.19 7.39
N ARG A 199 -10.71 -8.79 8.55
CA ARG A 199 -10.50 -10.22 8.82
C ARG A 199 -11.59 -10.75 9.75
N PRO A 200 -12.14 -11.96 9.52
CA PRO A 200 -12.94 -12.61 10.56
C PRO A 200 -12.03 -12.84 11.78
N SER A 201 -12.50 -12.46 12.95
CA SER A 201 -11.66 -12.48 14.15
C SER A 201 -11.20 -13.90 14.49
N PRO A 202 -9.98 -14.09 15.03
CA PRO A 202 -9.57 -15.34 15.66
C PRO A 202 -10.54 -15.80 16.75
N SER A 203 -11.32 -14.86 17.31
CA SER A 203 -12.37 -15.07 18.31
C SER A 203 -13.54 -15.85 17.72
N VAL A 204 -14.09 -15.44 16.57
CA VAL A 204 -15.22 -16.13 15.90
C VAL A 204 -14.85 -17.57 15.52
N ALA A 205 -13.65 -17.76 14.97
CA ALA A 205 -13.22 -19.08 14.54
C ALA A 205 -12.72 -19.96 15.69
N GLY A 206 -12.10 -19.37 16.72
CA GLY A 206 -11.79 -20.06 17.96
C GLY A 206 -13.05 -20.55 18.69
N GLU A 207 -14.13 -19.76 18.65
CA GLU A 207 -15.41 -20.05 19.30
C GLU A 207 -16.27 -21.04 18.49
N LEU A 208 -16.25 -20.96 17.15
CA LEU A 208 -16.88 -21.94 16.26
C LEU A 208 -16.06 -23.23 16.08
N ARG A 209 -14.90 -23.36 16.75
CA ARG A 209 -13.92 -24.46 16.58
C ARG A 209 -13.54 -24.72 15.12
N VAL A 210 -13.59 -23.68 14.29
CA VAL A 210 -13.14 -23.76 12.90
C VAL A 210 -11.65 -23.41 12.91
N PRO A 211 -10.78 -24.20 12.26
CA PRO A 211 -9.37 -23.86 12.17
C PRO A 211 -9.22 -22.49 11.48
N TYR A 212 -8.90 -21.46 12.27
CA TYR A 212 -8.46 -20.17 11.75
C TYR A 212 -6.96 -20.07 11.86
N TRP A 213 -6.36 -20.27 10.70
CA TRP A 213 -5.05 -19.74 10.43
C TRP A 213 -5.28 -18.35 9.86
N PRO A 214 -4.76 -17.25 10.46
CA PRO A 214 -4.56 -16.07 9.65
C PRO A 214 -3.76 -16.56 8.45
N THR A 215 -4.27 -16.39 7.23
CA THR A 215 -3.48 -16.54 6.03
C THR A 215 -2.49 -15.36 6.00
N SER A 216 -1.65 -15.27 7.03
CA SER A 216 -0.27 -14.87 6.84
C SER A 216 0.21 -15.83 5.78
N GLY A 217 0.45 -15.33 4.56
CA GLY A 217 1.34 -16.03 3.67
C GLY A 217 2.52 -16.45 4.53
N GLN A 218 2.76 -17.76 4.65
CA GLN A 218 3.98 -18.25 5.26
C GLN A 218 5.09 -17.82 4.32
N THR A 219 5.51 -16.57 4.45
CA THR A 219 6.69 -16.07 3.78
C THR A 219 7.86 -16.54 4.61
N VAL A 220 8.29 -17.76 4.30
CA VAL A 220 9.64 -18.20 4.63
C VAL A 220 10.57 -17.09 4.17
N LEU A 221 11.35 -16.55 5.10
CA LEU A 221 12.36 -15.51 4.89
C LEU A 221 13.46 -16.05 3.96
N GLY A 222 13.14 -16.19 2.68
CA GLY A 222 14.09 -16.48 1.62
C GLY A 222 14.71 -15.18 1.14
N ILE A 223 16.00 -15.20 0.83
CA ILE A 223 16.75 -14.04 0.29
C ILE A 223 16.03 -13.46 -0.94
N ARG A 224 15.44 -14.31 -1.79
CA ARG A 224 14.66 -13.88 -2.96
C ARG A 224 13.41 -13.06 -2.58
N HIS A 225 12.69 -13.49 -1.54
CA HIS A 225 11.51 -12.77 -1.06
C HIS A 225 11.90 -11.44 -0.44
N LEU A 226 13.00 -11.43 0.34
CA LEU A 226 13.57 -10.20 0.90
C LEU A 226 13.92 -9.21 -0.21
N LEU A 227 14.65 -9.64 -1.24
CA LEU A 227 15.03 -8.79 -2.38
C LEU A 227 13.81 -8.23 -3.14
N HIS A 228 12.79 -9.05 -3.39
CA HIS A 228 11.54 -8.58 -4.01
C HIS A 228 10.78 -7.58 -3.13
N THR A 229 10.78 -7.77 -1.81
CA THR A 229 10.13 -6.85 -0.88
C THR A 229 10.91 -5.54 -0.77
N MET A 230 12.24 -5.60 -0.72
CA MET A 230 13.11 -4.42 -0.75
C MET A 230 12.86 -3.57 -2.00
N HIS A 231 12.70 -4.20 -3.16
CA HIS A 231 12.35 -3.49 -4.40
C HIS A 231 11.05 -2.68 -4.23
N SER A 232 9.96 -3.33 -3.81
CA SER A 232 8.64 -2.70 -3.67
C SER A 232 8.63 -1.58 -2.61
N VAL A 233 9.34 -1.78 -1.50
CA VAL A 233 9.41 -0.78 -0.42
C VAL A 233 10.25 0.43 -0.84
N LEU A 234 11.45 0.19 -1.37
CA LEU A 234 12.38 1.27 -1.71
C LEU A 234 11.89 2.07 -2.92
N GLY A 235 11.24 1.41 -3.89
CA GLY A 235 10.51 2.10 -4.97
C GLY A 235 9.42 3.03 -4.45
N GLY A 236 8.62 2.58 -3.48
CA GLY A 236 7.59 3.41 -2.83
C GLY A 236 8.16 4.61 -2.05
N CYS A 237 9.42 4.53 -1.59
CA CYS A 237 10.07 5.59 -0.82
C CYS A 237 10.84 6.60 -1.69
N LEU A 238 11.09 6.30 -2.97
CA LEU A 238 11.93 7.10 -3.87
C LEU A 238 11.58 8.61 -3.87
N PRO A 239 10.31 9.04 -3.93
CA PRO A 239 9.97 10.46 -3.91
C PRO A 239 10.52 11.20 -2.68
N VAL A 240 10.53 10.55 -1.53
CA VAL A 240 11.03 11.13 -0.28
C VAL A 240 12.56 11.28 -0.32
N PHE A 241 13.28 10.29 -0.86
CA PHE A 241 14.74 10.38 -1.02
C PHE A 241 15.16 11.52 -1.93
N VAL A 242 14.51 11.64 -3.09
CA VAL A 242 14.78 12.73 -4.04
C VAL A 242 14.46 14.08 -3.42
N CYS A 243 13.31 14.22 -2.75
CA CYS A 243 12.94 15.48 -2.07
C CYS A 243 13.94 15.87 -0.97
N VAL A 244 14.30 14.94 -0.09
CA VAL A 244 15.26 15.21 1.00
C VAL A 244 16.62 15.63 0.43
N MET A 245 17.08 14.98 -0.64
CA MET A 245 18.32 15.33 -1.33
C MET A 245 18.24 16.75 -1.92
N VAL A 246 17.21 17.06 -2.72
CA VAL A 246 17.03 18.39 -3.33
C VAL A 246 16.94 19.49 -2.26
N VAL A 247 16.18 19.26 -1.19
CA VAL A 247 16.05 20.21 -0.07
C VAL A 247 17.39 20.39 0.64
N LYS A 248 18.14 19.31 0.92
CA LYS A 248 19.48 19.39 1.53
C LYS A 248 20.41 20.25 0.68
N TRP A 249 20.41 20.05 -0.64
CA TRP A 249 21.23 20.80 -1.57
C TRP A 249 20.81 22.28 -1.66
N ALA A 250 19.51 22.56 -1.72
CA ALA A 250 19.02 23.93 -1.78
C ALA A 250 19.38 24.70 -0.50
N LEU A 251 19.21 24.05 0.65
CA LEU A 251 19.54 24.63 1.95
C LEU A 251 21.05 24.82 2.13
N SER A 252 21.89 23.88 1.67
CA SER A 252 23.35 24.09 1.76
C SER A 252 23.80 25.35 1.02
N ARG A 253 23.18 25.68 -0.12
CA ARG A 253 23.47 26.91 -0.87
C ARG A 253 23.00 28.20 -0.19
N VAL A 254 21.87 28.14 0.52
CA VAL A 254 21.31 29.31 1.23
C VAL A 254 22.02 29.55 2.56
N TYR A 255 22.31 28.48 3.30
CA TYR A 255 22.74 28.54 4.70
C TYR A 255 24.25 28.43 4.93
N ASP A 256 25.07 28.11 3.91
CA ASP A 256 26.55 28.11 4.00
C ASP A 256 27.13 29.46 4.45
N SER A 257 26.35 30.55 4.39
CA SER A 257 26.80 31.92 4.70
C SER A 257 26.43 32.44 6.09
N SER A 258 25.56 31.78 6.85
CA SER A 258 24.94 32.40 8.05
C SER A 258 25.12 31.66 9.38
N GLY A 259 25.82 30.53 9.42
CA GLY A 259 26.22 29.87 10.67
C GLY A 259 25.07 29.44 11.60
N GLN A 260 23.84 29.30 11.09
CA GLN A 260 22.69 28.92 11.91
C GLN A 260 22.63 27.41 12.15
N SER A 261 22.79 27.02 13.42
CA SER A 261 22.72 25.63 13.93
C SER A 261 21.37 24.94 13.72
N THR A 262 20.31 25.70 13.45
CA THR A 262 18.96 25.16 13.31
C THR A 262 18.79 24.41 11.99
N ALA A 263 19.16 24.99 10.84
CA ALA A 263 18.98 24.35 9.53
C ALA A 263 19.78 23.04 9.39
N SER A 264 21.01 23.01 9.93
CA SER A 264 21.82 21.79 9.98
C SER A 264 21.21 20.72 10.88
N MET A 265 20.58 21.10 11.99
CA MET A 265 19.83 20.19 12.87
C MET A 265 18.61 19.57 12.16
N TRP A 266 17.79 20.38 11.47
CA TRP A 266 16.65 19.86 10.69
C TRP A 266 17.11 18.86 9.63
N MET A 267 18.20 19.17 8.90
CA MET A 267 18.73 18.26 7.90
C MET A 267 19.28 16.98 8.49
N GLN A 268 19.97 17.07 9.63
CA GLN A 268 20.43 15.88 10.33
C GLN A 268 19.25 14.99 10.72
N VAL A 269 18.17 15.56 11.27
CA VAL A 269 16.95 14.82 11.65
C VAL A 269 16.26 14.20 10.43
N LEU A 270 16.09 14.93 9.33
CA LEU A 270 15.44 14.41 8.12
C LEU A 270 16.21 13.23 7.53
N CYS A 271 17.54 13.33 7.43
CA CYS A 271 18.36 12.24 6.88
C CYS A 271 18.50 11.07 7.85
N SER A 272 18.80 11.32 9.13
CA SER A 272 19.12 10.24 10.08
C SER A 272 17.89 9.57 10.69
N ARG A 273 16.76 10.28 10.80
CA ARG A 273 15.52 9.76 11.41
C ARG A 273 14.36 9.72 10.43
N GLY A 274 14.21 10.74 9.59
CA GLY A 274 13.10 10.83 8.63
C GLY A 274 13.11 9.68 7.62
N LEU A 275 14.22 9.51 6.89
CA LEU A 275 14.33 8.47 5.85
C LEU A 275 14.14 7.04 6.40
N PRO A 276 14.81 6.61 7.50
CA PRO A 276 14.56 5.28 8.07
C PRO A 276 13.11 5.09 8.54
N THR A 277 12.48 6.13 9.07
CA THR A 277 11.08 6.08 9.54
C THR A 277 10.11 5.85 8.39
N VAL A 278 10.26 6.59 7.29
CA VAL A 278 9.42 6.40 6.10
C VAL A 278 9.59 5.00 5.53
N VAL A 279 10.84 4.52 5.41
CA VAL A 279 11.14 3.19 4.87
C VAL A 279 10.57 2.09 5.76
N ALA A 280 10.70 2.21 7.08
CA ALA A 280 10.12 1.27 8.04
C ALA A 280 8.58 1.25 7.94
N THR A 281 7.96 2.41 7.77
CA THR A 281 6.51 2.57 7.62
C THR A 281 6.00 1.86 6.37
N VAL A 282 6.61 2.12 5.21
CA VAL A 282 6.23 1.46 3.95
C VAL A 282 6.49 -0.05 4.02
N ALA A 283 7.59 -0.48 4.64
CA ALA A 283 7.91 -1.89 4.85
C ALA A 283 6.86 -2.62 5.71
N ALA A 284 6.46 -2.02 6.84
CA ALA A 284 5.44 -2.59 7.72
C ALA A 284 4.06 -2.65 7.03
N GLN A 285 3.72 -1.61 6.25
CA GLN A 285 2.49 -1.55 5.47
C GLN A 285 2.40 -2.69 4.47
N GLN A 286 3.48 -2.90 3.69
CA GLN A 286 3.52 -3.91 2.62
C GLN A 286 3.59 -5.35 3.15
N THR A 287 3.95 -5.56 4.42
CA THR A 287 4.13 -6.91 4.99
C THR A 287 2.97 -7.37 5.88
N SER A 288 2.32 -6.47 6.61
CA SER A 288 1.31 -6.85 7.61
C SER A 288 -0.15 -6.76 7.13
N GLU A 289 -0.42 -5.91 6.14
CA GLU A 289 -1.77 -5.62 5.63
C GLU A 289 -2.79 -5.16 6.69
N LEU A 290 -2.33 -4.65 7.85
CA LEU A 290 -3.19 -4.23 8.97
C LEU A 290 -3.68 -2.78 8.87
N GLY A 291 -3.65 -2.17 7.68
CA GLY A 291 -4.19 -0.83 7.42
C GLY A 291 -3.42 0.27 8.16
N GLU A 292 -4.09 1.01 9.05
CA GLU A 292 -3.45 2.10 9.81
C GLU A 292 -2.52 1.57 10.91
N THR A 293 -2.86 0.41 11.48
CA THR A 293 -2.04 -0.24 12.52
C THR A 293 -0.63 -0.50 12.01
N SER A 294 -0.49 -0.88 10.74
CA SER A 294 0.81 -1.17 10.12
C SER A 294 1.64 0.08 9.86
N VAL A 295 1.00 1.20 9.50
CA VAL A 295 1.64 2.51 9.41
C VAL A 295 2.25 2.85 10.77
N LEU A 296 1.48 2.72 11.85
CA LEU A 296 1.93 3.03 13.21
C LEU A 296 3.07 2.11 13.68
N VAL A 297 3.00 0.80 13.39
CA VAL A 297 4.10 -0.14 13.69
C VAL A 297 5.39 0.32 13.04
N GLY A 298 5.35 0.59 11.73
CA GLY A 298 6.55 0.96 10.99
C GLY A 298 7.07 2.35 11.36
N ALA A 299 6.18 3.32 11.61
CA ALA A 299 6.56 4.65 12.07
C ALA A 299 7.29 4.59 13.42
N LEU A 300 6.77 3.82 14.38
CA LEU A 300 7.41 3.64 15.68
C LEU A 300 8.71 2.83 15.56
N ALA A 301 8.71 1.73 14.81
CA ALA A 301 9.89 0.92 14.59
C ALA A 301 11.04 1.71 13.97
N GLY A 302 10.75 2.53 12.95
CA GLY A 302 11.74 3.39 12.33
C GLY A 302 12.19 4.56 13.20
N SER A 303 11.29 5.13 14.02
CA SER A 303 11.65 6.19 14.97
C SER A 303 12.64 5.73 16.05
N CYS A 304 12.64 4.44 16.39
CA CYS A 304 13.60 3.83 17.30
C CYS A 304 15.01 3.69 16.71
N ILE A 305 15.17 3.83 15.40
CA ILE A 305 16.49 3.81 14.75
C ILE A 305 17.15 5.18 14.95
N VAL A 306 17.87 5.31 16.07
CA VAL A 306 18.49 6.58 16.49
C VAL A 306 19.98 6.63 16.15
N GLY A 307 20.65 5.48 16.08
CA GLY A 307 22.08 5.35 15.85
C GLY A 307 22.46 5.26 14.37
N GLN A 308 23.51 4.49 14.08
CA GLN A 308 24.10 4.40 12.74
C GLN A 308 23.34 3.48 11.77
N GLY A 309 22.25 2.84 12.21
CA GLY A 309 21.57 1.80 11.43
C GLY A 309 20.96 2.29 10.12
N GLY A 310 20.51 3.55 10.11
CA GLY A 310 20.02 4.24 8.93
C GLY A 310 18.91 3.49 8.16
N VAL A 311 18.86 3.63 6.84
CA VAL A 311 17.75 3.19 5.99
C VAL A 311 17.62 1.66 5.94
N ILE A 312 18.75 0.94 5.93
CA ILE A 312 18.73 -0.54 5.94
C ILE A 312 18.18 -1.06 7.26
N ALA A 313 18.57 -0.47 8.40
CA ALA A 313 18.00 -0.84 9.69
C ALA A 313 16.50 -0.50 9.75
N GLY A 314 16.09 0.67 9.26
CA GLY A 314 14.68 1.05 9.17
C GLY A 314 13.87 0.03 8.36
N LEU A 315 14.38 -0.41 7.21
CA LEU A 315 13.76 -1.45 6.39
C LEU A 315 13.58 -2.76 7.16
N ILE A 316 14.63 -3.27 7.79
CA ILE A 316 14.56 -4.53 8.55
C ILE A 316 13.60 -4.39 9.74
N ALA A 317 13.62 -3.26 10.46
CA ALA A 317 12.73 -2.99 11.58
C ALA A 317 11.27 -2.97 11.17
N GLY A 318 10.96 -2.33 10.04
CA GLY A 318 9.62 -2.30 9.46
C GLY A 318 9.15 -3.66 8.97
N LEU A 319 10.01 -4.45 8.31
CA LEU A 319 9.71 -5.82 7.88
C LEU A 319 9.42 -6.73 9.08
N LEU A 320 10.27 -6.72 10.11
CA LEU A 320 10.07 -7.51 11.32
C LEU A 320 8.80 -7.07 12.07
N GLY A 321 8.58 -5.76 12.19
CA GLY A 321 7.38 -5.20 12.80
C GLY A 321 6.11 -5.64 12.07
N GLY A 322 6.10 -5.54 10.75
CA GLY A 322 4.95 -5.94 9.94
C GLY A 322 4.72 -7.46 9.93
N MET A 323 5.77 -8.29 9.97
CA MET A 323 5.61 -9.74 10.12
C MET A 323 5.09 -10.12 11.52
N ALA A 324 5.54 -9.44 12.56
CA ALA A 324 5.14 -9.73 13.93
C ALA A 324 3.73 -9.23 14.26
N ALA A 325 3.32 -8.07 13.76
CA ALA A 325 2.08 -7.41 14.17
C ALA A 325 0.81 -8.27 14.02
N PRO A 326 0.58 -9.02 12.92
CA PRO A 326 -0.57 -9.92 12.80
C PRO A 326 -0.57 -11.03 13.85
N THR A 327 0.60 -11.54 14.21
CA THR A 327 0.73 -12.60 15.23
C THR A 327 0.50 -12.05 16.63
N VAL A 328 1.00 -10.86 16.93
CA VAL A 328 0.75 -10.16 18.21
C VAL A 328 -0.73 -9.85 18.36
N LEU A 329 -1.38 -9.37 17.29
CA LEU A 329 -2.83 -9.13 17.28
C LEU A 329 -3.61 -10.42 17.50
N ALA A 330 -3.27 -11.50 16.79
CA ALA A 330 -3.94 -12.79 16.96
C ALA A 330 -3.76 -13.35 18.38
N CYS A 331 -2.58 -13.18 18.96
CA CYS A 331 -2.26 -13.54 20.34
C CYS A 331 -3.12 -12.75 21.32
N ALA A 332 -3.16 -11.41 21.20
CA ALA A 332 -3.99 -10.55 22.03
C ALA A 332 -5.48 -10.95 21.97
N CYS A 333 -5.97 -11.32 20.77
CA CYS A 333 -7.34 -11.82 20.61
C CYS A 333 -7.57 -13.15 21.34
N ARG A 334 -6.63 -14.10 21.24
CA ARG A 334 -6.73 -15.42 21.89
C ARG A 334 -6.76 -15.32 23.41
N TYR A 335 -6.07 -14.34 23.98
CA TYR A 335 -6.07 -14.09 25.42
C TYR A 335 -7.20 -13.16 25.90
N GLY A 336 -8.14 -12.80 25.03
CA GLY A 336 -9.29 -11.96 25.39
C GLY A 336 -8.91 -10.51 25.76
N VAL A 337 -7.77 -10.01 25.26
CA VAL A 337 -7.29 -8.65 25.53
C VAL A 337 -8.29 -7.63 24.95
N PRO A 338 -8.68 -6.58 25.69
CA PRO A 338 -9.55 -5.52 25.17
C PRO A 338 -8.93 -4.88 23.93
N ALA A 339 -9.66 -4.66 22.85
CA ALA A 339 -8.97 -4.36 21.59
C ALA A 339 -8.38 -2.94 21.44
N THR A 340 -8.68 -1.97 22.33
CA THR A 340 -7.82 -0.79 22.52
C THR A 340 -6.42 -1.18 23.05
N ALA A 341 -6.36 -2.10 24.02
CA ALA A 341 -5.09 -2.62 24.53
C ALA A 341 -4.40 -3.53 23.50
N ALA A 342 -5.18 -4.28 22.69
CA ALA A 342 -4.64 -5.05 21.57
C ALA A 342 -4.06 -4.12 20.49
N SER A 343 -4.72 -3.02 20.14
CA SER A 343 -4.18 -2.06 19.16
C SER A 343 -2.94 -1.34 19.69
N ILE A 344 -2.90 -0.98 20.98
CA ILE A 344 -1.71 -0.39 21.60
C ILE A 344 -0.54 -1.38 21.61
N THR A 345 -0.78 -2.64 21.98
CA THR A 345 0.29 -3.66 21.99
C THR A 345 0.73 -4.05 20.59
N THR A 346 -0.21 -4.19 19.64
CA THR A 346 0.10 -4.49 18.25
C THR A 346 0.79 -3.33 17.54
N ALA A 347 0.26 -2.11 17.60
CA ALA A 347 0.85 -0.96 16.92
C ALA A 347 2.08 -0.42 17.67
N GLY A 348 1.86 -0.01 18.91
CA GLY A 348 2.86 0.61 19.77
C GLY A 348 3.92 -0.39 20.22
N GLY A 349 3.47 -1.44 20.90
CA GLY A 349 4.34 -2.46 21.48
C GLY A 349 5.23 -3.15 20.44
N THR A 350 4.62 -3.68 19.38
CA THR A 350 5.38 -4.37 18.32
C THR A 350 6.40 -3.44 17.67
N GLY A 351 6.00 -2.20 17.32
CA GLY A 351 6.91 -1.24 16.68
C GLY A 351 8.12 -0.90 17.55
N ILE A 352 7.90 -0.58 18.83
CA ILE A 352 8.98 -0.27 19.77
C ILE A 352 9.89 -1.49 19.99
N VAL A 353 9.31 -2.68 20.14
CA VAL A 353 10.08 -3.91 20.35
C VAL A 353 10.93 -4.24 19.12
N THR A 354 10.36 -4.25 17.92
CA THR A 354 11.12 -4.59 16.71
C THR A 354 12.13 -3.51 16.34
N GLY A 355 11.77 -2.23 16.46
CA GLY A 355 12.68 -1.10 16.27
C GLY A 355 13.85 -1.13 17.26
N GLY A 356 13.55 -1.30 18.55
CA GLY A 356 14.57 -1.40 19.60
C GLY A 356 15.48 -2.62 19.45
N LEU A 357 14.93 -3.77 19.07
CA LEU A 357 15.73 -4.97 18.79
C LEU A 357 16.69 -4.77 17.62
N VAL A 358 16.22 -4.17 16.52
CA VAL A 358 17.07 -3.88 15.37
C VAL A 358 18.14 -2.86 15.73
N GLU A 359 17.77 -1.81 16.47
CA GLU A 359 18.72 -0.78 16.89
C GLU A 359 19.84 -1.35 17.78
N LEU A 360 19.49 -2.21 18.73
CA LEU A 360 20.46 -2.78 19.67
C LEU A 360 21.31 -3.90 19.05
N ALA A 361 20.75 -4.70 18.14
CA ALA A 361 21.41 -5.90 17.63
C ALA A 361 21.98 -5.76 16.21
N LEU A 362 21.28 -5.06 15.31
CA LEU A 362 21.55 -5.08 13.87
C LEU A 362 22.04 -3.75 13.29
N SER A 363 21.78 -2.62 13.94
CA SER A 363 22.26 -1.31 13.47
C SER A 363 23.77 -1.23 13.17
N PRO A 364 24.70 -1.79 13.97
CA PRO A 364 26.13 -1.74 13.60
C PRO A 364 26.43 -2.51 12.31
N ILE A 365 25.76 -3.65 12.09
CA ILE A 365 25.92 -4.46 10.89
C ILE A 365 25.31 -3.74 9.68
N CYS A 366 24.12 -3.16 9.83
CA CYS A 366 23.46 -2.38 8.78
C CYS A 366 24.30 -1.17 8.36
N SER A 367 24.87 -0.46 9.33
CA SER A 367 25.79 0.65 9.09
C SER A 367 27.03 0.22 8.31
N GLN A 368 27.64 -0.91 8.68
CA GLN A 368 28.80 -1.47 7.99
C GLN A 368 28.47 -1.88 6.56
N LEU A 369 27.32 -2.51 6.33
CA LEU A 369 26.84 -2.90 5.00
C LEU A 369 26.65 -1.67 4.11
N ALA A 370 25.90 -0.67 4.59
CA ALA A 370 25.66 0.57 3.84
C ALA A 370 26.97 1.31 3.55
N SER A 371 27.87 1.38 4.53
CA SER A 371 29.18 2.02 4.38
C SER A 371 30.08 1.26 3.41
N SER A 372 30.01 -0.07 3.38
CA SER A 372 30.77 -0.90 2.43
C SER A 372 30.29 -0.68 1.00
N VAL A 373 28.98 -0.62 0.78
CA VAL A 373 28.40 -0.29 -0.54
C VAL A 373 28.89 1.08 -1.00
N ARG A 374 28.78 2.11 -0.15
CA ARG A 374 29.26 3.46 -0.48
C ARG A 374 30.77 3.50 -0.72
N PHE A 375 31.56 2.76 0.08
CA PHE A 375 33.01 2.66 -0.10
C PHE A 375 33.37 2.05 -1.46
N ILE A 376 32.68 0.97 -1.87
CA ILE A 376 32.90 0.35 -3.18
C ILE A 376 32.56 1.31 -4.33
N LEU A 377 31.46 2.05 -4.21
CA LEU A 377 31.01 3.00 -5.24
C LEU A 377 31.92 4.24 -5.32
N HIS A 378 32.23 4.87 -4.18
CA HIS A 378 32.98 6.13 -4.11
C HIS A 378 34.49 5.93 -4.14
N SER A 379 34.99 5.05 -3.28
CA SER A 379 36.36 5.12 -2.75
C SER A 379 37.18 3.87 -3.00
N TRP A 380 36.66 2.87 -3.73
CA TRP A 380 37.49 1.73 -4.14
C TRP A 380 38.77 2.29 -4.77
N PRO A 381 39.96 1.98 -4.20
CA PRO A 381 41.16 2.80 -4.33
C PRO A 381 41.80 2.54 -5.69
N LEU A 382 41.17 3.06 -6.71
CA LEU A 382 41.66 3.07 -8.07
C LEU A 382 42.44 4.37 -8.19
N SER A 383 43.65 4.37 -7.63
CA SER A 383 44.59 5.49 -7.69
C SER A 383 44.89 5.88 -9.13
N SER A 384 44.91 4.90 -10.05
CA SER A 384 45.10 5.13 -11.48
C SER A 384 43.82 5.60 -12.19
N MET A 385 44.00 6.56 -13.11
CA MET A 385 42.95 7.07 -13.99
C MET A 385 42.31 5.93 -14.80
N LEU A 386 43.11 4.99 -15.30
CA LEU A 386 42.65 3.84 -16.08
C LEU A 386 41.61 3.02 -15.32
N LEU A 387 41.86 2.73 -14.04
CA LEU A 387 40.96 1.93 -13.23
C LEU A 387 39.63 2.67 -12.95
N ARG A 388 39.66 4.01 -12.78
CA ARG A 388 38.42 4.81 -12.69
C ARG A 388 37.61 4.76 -13.99
N CYS A 389 38.28 4.79 -15.15
CA CYS A 389 37.61 4.61 -16.44
C CYS A 389 36.98 3.22 -16.55
N ILE A 390 37.71 2.15 -16.19
CA ILE A 390 37.19 0.78 -16.21
C ILE A 390 35.97 0.65 -15.29
N LYS A 391 36.03 1.22 -14.07
CA LYS A 391 34.88 1.25 -13.14
C LYS A 391 33.68 1.95 -13.76
N GLY A 392 33.89 3.13 -14.35
CA GLY A 392 32.85 3.90 -15.02
C GLY A 392 32.20 3.15 -16.18
N ALA A 393 33.02 2.58 -17.07
CA ALA A 393 32.55 1.78 -18.20
C ALA A 393 31.74 0.57 -17.72
N ALA A 394 32.24 -0.16 -16.72
CA ALA A 394 31.58 -1.34 -16.16
C ALA A 394 30.24 -0.99 -15.49
N LEU A 395 30.19 0.09 -14.70
CA LEU A 395 28.94 0.53 -14.06
C LEU A 395 27.92 1.04 -15.08
N GLY A 396 28.34 1.85 -16.05
CA GLY A 396 27.45 2.32 -17.12
C GLY A 396 26.87 1.17 -17.95
N TRP A 397 27.74 0.23 -18.35
CA TRP A 397 27.32 -0.99 -19.02
C TRP A 397 26.35 -1.82 -18.17
N PHE A 398 26.66 -1.99 -16.87
CA PHE A 398 25.83 -2.75 -15.95
C PHE A 398 24.43 -2.14 -15.78
N VAL A 399 24.32 -0.82 -15.69
CA VAL A 399 23.03 -0.13 -15.60
C VAL A 399 22.19 -0.36 -16.86
N TRP A 400 22.77 -0.15 -18.03
CA TRP A 400 22.09 -0.36 -19.31
C TRP A 400 21.64 -1.82 -19.48
N TRP A 401 22.58 -2.77 -19.30
CA TRP A 401 22.33 -4.19 -19.46
C TRP A 401 21.30 -4.72 -18.44
N GLY A 402 21.38 -4.21 -17.20
CA GLY A 402 20.49 -4.58 -16.11
C GLY A 402 19.07 -4.03 -16.29
N SER A 403 18.93 -2.82 -16.83
CA SER A 403 17.63 -2.21 -17.10
C SER A 403 16.79 -3.02 -18.08
N GLY A 404 17.39 -3.42 -19.22
CA GLY A 404 16.70 -4.25 -20.21
C GLY A 404 16.36 -5.68 -19.75
N ARG A 405 16.79 -6.10 -18.55
CA ARG A 405 16.54 -7.44 -17.97
C ARG A 405 15.71 -7.41 -16.69
N GLY A 406 15.12 -6.26 -16.34
CA GLY A 406 14.33 -6.11 -15.13
C GLY A 406 15.14 -6.12 -13.82
N MET A 407 16.47 -6.00 -13.90
CA MET A 407 17.34 -5.93 -12.71
C MET A 407 17.38 -4.53 -12.10
N TYR A 408 16.91 -3.52 -12.83
CA TYR A 408 16.92 -2.14 -12.38
C TYR A 408 16.27 -1.95 -11.02
N HIS A 409 15.04 -2.41 -10.93
CA HIS A 409 14.20 -2.32 -9.75
C HIS A 409 14.67 -3.19 -8.57
N ILE A 410 15.30 -4.33 -8.86
CA ILE A 410 15.70 -5.32 -7.85
C ILE A 410 17.09 -5.02 -7.27
N VAL A 411 17.99 -4.45 -8.08
CA VAL A 411 19.40 -4.29 -7.73
C VAL A 411 19.85 -2.84 -7.84
N ILE A 412 19.67 -2.20 -9.00
CA ILE A 412 20.24 -0.88 -9.27
C ILE A 412 19.59 0.20 -8.39
N LEU A 413 18.26 0.26 -8.35
CA LEU A 413 17.52 1.24 -7.57
C LEU A 413 17.80 1.12 -6.05
N PRO A 414 17.77 -0.08 -5.43
CA PRO A 414 18.20 -0.23 -4.03
C PRO A 414 19.62 0.25 -3.78
N LEU A 415 20.57 0.02 -4.69
CA LEU A 415 21.94 0.51 -4.56
C LEU A 415 22.00 2.05 -4.60
N ILE A 416 21.26 2.69 -5.52
CA ILE A 416 21.16 4.15 -5.60
C ILE A 416 20.61 4.70 -4.27
N ILE A 417 19.56 4.11 -3.72
CA ILE A 417 18.92 4.59 -2.49
C ILE A 417 19.86 4.42 -1.27
N VAL A 418 20.60 3.31 -1.17
CA VAL A 418 21.62 3.12 -0.12
C VAL A 418 22.77 4.13 -0.27
N GLU A 419 23.13 4.49 -1.50
CA GLU A 419 24.12 5.56 -1.75
C GLU A 419 23.59 6.92 -1.29
N MET A 420 22.30 7.21 -1.53
CA MET A 420 21.62 8.45 -1.18
C MET A 420 21.13 8.53 0.28
N GLU A 421 21.39 7.52 1.10
CA GLU A 421 20.87 7.40 2.47
C GLU A 421 21.20 8.61 3.38
N ARG A 422 22.31 9.31 3.12
CA ARG A 422 22.69 10.52 3.85
C ARG A 422 22.09 11.82 3.27
N GLY A 423 21.23 11.70 2.26
CA GLY A 423 20.70 12.81 1.47
C GLY A 423 21.71 13.44 0.52
N ASP A 424 22.82 12.76 0.23
CA ASP A 424 23.88 13.25 -0.66
C ASP A 424 23.64 12.79 -2.11
N PRO A 425 24.15 13.53 -3.11
CA PRO A 425 24.17 13.08 -4.50
C PRO A 425 24.90 11.73 -4.67
N ALA A 426 24.43 10.91 -5.60
CA ALA A 426 24.92 9.57 -5.88
C ALA A 426 25.73 9.50 -7.19
N THR A 427 26.78 8.70 -7.19
CA THR A 427 27.57 8.34 -8.38
C THR A 427 26.75 7.41 -9.28
N LEU A 428 26.13 6.38 -8.69
CA LEU A 428 25.29 5.46 -9.44
C LEU A 428 24.03 6.17 -9.95
N GLY A 429 23.49 7.14 -9.19
CA GLY A 429 22.40 8.00 -9.64
C GLY A 429 22.78 8.90 -10.83
N ALA A 430 24.00 9.45 -10.85
CA ALA A 430 24.51 10.19 -12.01
C ALA A 430 24.68 9.32 -13.26
N ILE A 431 25.18 8.10 -13.07
CA ILE A 431 25.28 7.11 -14.16
C ILE A 431 23.88 6.73 -14.65
N ASP A 432 22.94 6.48 -13.74
CA ASP A 432 21.56 6.12 -14.07
C ASP A 432 20.88 7.15 -14.95
N GLU A 433 20.96 8.43 -14.55
CA GLU A 433 20.45 9.56 -15.31
C GLU A 433 21.08 9.64 -16.71
N CYS A 434 22.41 9.44 -16.82
CA CYS A 434 23.06 9.43 -18.13
C CYS A 434 22.56 8.25 -18.97
N VAL A 435 22.55 7.04 -18.40
CA VAL A 435 22.33 5.78 -19.13
C VAL A 435 20.88 5.60 -19.55
N LEU A 436 19.93 5.95 -18.69
CA LEU A 436 18.51 5.79 -18.99
C LEU A 436 17.97 7.03 -19.70
N VAL A 437 18.05 8.19 -19.04
CA VAL A 437 17.45 9.42 -19.56
C VAL A 437 18.23 9.96 -20.75
N GLY A 438 19.56 10.04 -20.66
CA GLY A 438 20.41 10.56 -21.74
C GLY A 438 20.34 9.75 -23.03
N VAL A 439 20.43 8.42 -22.93
CA VAL A 439 20.33 7.53 -24.10
C VAL A 439 18.93 7.61 -24.71
N SER A 440 17.88 7.57 -23.88
CA SER A 440 16.49 7.68 -24.35
C SER A 440 16.24 8.99 -25.08
N LEU A 441 16.72 10.10 -24.51
CA LEU A 441 16.64 11.42 -25.10
C LEU A 441 17.34 11.47 -26.46
N GLY A 442 18.54 10.89 -26.59
CA GLY A 442 19.29 10.82 -27.85
C GLY A 442 18.58 10.03 -28.95
N LEU A 443 18.04 8.85 -28.61
CA LEU A 443 17.29 8.04 -29.56
C LEU A 443 15.98 8.70 -29.98
N CYS A 444 15.25 9.31 -29.04
CA CYS A 444 14.04 10.06 -29.33
C CYS A 444 14.35 11.26 -30.24
N LEU A 445 15.43 12.00 -29.97
CA LEU A 445 15.84 13.12 -30.80
C LEU A 445 16.12 12.69 -32.24
N ALA A 446 16.86 11.59 -32.43
CA ALA A 446 17.15 11.07 -33.77
C ALA A 446 15.88 10.73 -34.57
N HIS A 447 14.88 10.12 -33.93
CA HIS A 447 13.63 9.75 -34.59
C HIS A 447 12.67 10.93 -34.79
N ILE A 448 12.88 12.06 -34.10
CA ILE A 448 12.19 13.31 -34.43
C ILE A 448 12.82 13.98 -35.66
N VAL A 449 14.16 13.99 -35.74
CA VAL A 449 14.90 14.65 -36.82
C VAL A 449 14.87 13.84 -38.12
N PHE A 450 15.10 12.53 -38.03
CA PHE A 450 15.10 11.58 -39.15
C PHE A 450 14.25 10.34 -38.80
N PRO A 451 12.92 10.44 -38.81
CA PRO A 451 12.03 9.30 -38.56
C PRO A 451 12.11 8.26 -39.67
N ARG A 452 12.03 6.97 -39.31
CA ARG A 452 11.77 5.88 -40.27
C ARG A 452 10.27 5.76 -40.56
N GLN A 453 9.44 5.86 -39.53
CA GLN A 453 7.98 5.81 -39.62
C GLN A 453 7.38 7.09 -39.04
N LYS A 454 6.23 7.53 -39.58
CA LYS A 454 5.53 8.72 -39.07
C LYS A 454 5.06 8.56 -37.62
N GLU A 455 4.75 7.33 -37.22
CA GLU A 455 4.30 6.96 -35.88
C GLU A 455 5.42 7.13 -34.83
N ASP A 456 6.68 6.91 -35.21
CA ASP A 456 7.85 7.06 -34.33
C ASP A 456 7.96 8.50 -33.80
N VAL A 457 7.64 9.50 -34.63
CA VAL A 457 7.73 10.92 -34.24
C VAL A 457 6.85 11.26 -33.05
N HIS A 458 5.64 10.69 -32.99
CA HIS A 458 4.71 10.97 -31.89
C HIS A 458 5.21 10.36 -30.58
N LEU A 459 5.68 9.11 -30.61
CA LEU A 459 6.27 8.44 -29.45
C LEU A 459 7.53 9.19 -28.98
N SER A 460 8.42 9.53 -29.92
CA SER A 460 9.68 10.21 -29.62
C SER A 460 9.50 11.63 -29.10
N ARG A 461 8.49 12.39 -29.57
CA ARG A 461 8.19 13.73 -29.00
C ARG A 461 7.78 13.64 -27.54
N ARG A 462 6.88 12.69 -27.23
CA ARG A 462 6.47 12.44 -25.84
C ARG A 462 7.66 11.98 -25.01
N GLY A 463 8.47 11.05 -25.54
CA GLY A 463 9.65 10.56 -24.87
C GLY A 463 10.68 11.65 -24.59
N LEU A 464 10.98 12.50 -25.58
CA LEU A 464 11.90 13.63 -25.44
C LEU A 464 11.43 14.59 -24.35
N PHE A 465 10.14 14.93 -24.34
CA PHE A 465 9.55 15.84 -23.36
C PHE A 465 9.63 15.29 -21.94
N ILE A 466 9.25 14.02 -21.73
CA ILE A 466 9.25 13.41 -20.40
C ILE A 466 10.67 13.24 -19.88
N ASN A 467 11.60 12.72 -20.70
CA ASN A 467 12.99 12.56 -20.31
C ASN A 467 13.64 13.90 -19.95
N PHE A 468 13.40 14.95 -20.73
CA PHE A 468 14.00 16.26 -20.46
C PHE A 468 13.46 16.94 -19.19
N LEU A 469 12.14 16.89 -18.96
CA LEU A 469 11.49 17.63 -17.87
C LEU A 469 11.31 16.85 -16.58
N PHE A 470 11.28 15.52 -16.62
CA PHE A 470 11.02 14.69 -15.45
C PHE A 470 12.17 13.73 -15.12
N GLY A 471 13.14 13.54 -16.03
CA GLY A 471 14.24 12.60 -15.80
C GLY A 471 13.77 11.16 -15.69
N ASP A 472 12.72 10.82 -16.45
CA ASP A 472 12.07 9.51 -16.41
C ASP A 472 11.60 9.16 -17.83
N PHE A 473 11.33 7.87 -18.10
CA PHE A 473 10.83 7.29 -19.36
C PHE A 473 11.88 6.75 -20.36
N ILE A 474 12.61 5.71 -19.94
CA ILE A 474 13.45 4.88 -20.83
C ILE A 474 12.61 4.05 -21.81
N GLU A 475 11.36 3.76 -21.47
CA GLU A 475 10.45 2.93 -22.27
C GLU A 475 10.17 3.50 -23.66
N GLY A 476 10.28 4.82 -23.80
CA GLY A 476 10.20 5.49 -25.10
C GLY A 476 11.29 5.07 -26.09
N ALA A 477 12.41 4.52 -25.61
CA ALA A 477 13.55 4.13 -26.42
C ALA A 477 13.69 2.62 -26.65
N TYR A 478 13.05 1.76 -25.83
CA TYR A 478 13.10 0.30 -26.01
C TYR A 478 12.68 -0.16 -27.41
N PRO A 479 11.59 0.36 -28.03
CA PRO A 479 11.21 -0.05 -29.37
C PRO A 479 12.31 0.17 -30.41
N PHE A 480 13.12 1.23 -30.28
CA PHE A 480 14.21 1.52 -31.21
C PHE A 480 15.42 0.63 -30.96
N MET A 481 15.75 0.36 -29.69
CA MET A 481 16.84 -0.55 -29.31
C MET A 481 16.53 -2.01 -29.64
N GLU A 482 15.28 -2.45 -29.52
CA GLU A 482 14.88 -3.81 -29.87
C GLU A 482 14.84 -4.05 -31.39
N ARG A 483 14.44 -3.03 -32.16
CA ARG A 483 14.36 -3.12 -33.62
C ARG A 483 15.73 -3.04 -34.32
N SER A 484 16.71 -2.37 -33.70
CA SER A 484 18.03 -2.15 -34.30
C SER A 484 19.19 -2.51 -33.38
N THR A 485 20.04 -3.42 -33.87
CA THR A 485 21.31 -3.77 -33.22
C THR A 485 22.28 -2.58 -33.20
N ILE A 486 22.23 -1.68 -34.19
CA ILE A 486 23.08 -0.47 -34.23
C ILE A 486 22.65 0.49 -33.12
N CYS A 487 21.36 0.78 -32.99
CA CYS A 487 20.84 1.64 -31.92
C CYS A 487 21.12 1.04 -30.54
N ASN A 488 20.93 -0.28 -30.38
CA ASN A 488 21.18 -0.96 -29.11
C ASN A 488 22.67 -0.96 -28.71
N THR A 489 23.56 -1.23 -29.65
CA THR A 489 25.01 -1.21 -29.39
C THR A 489 25.52 0.20 -29.14
N ALA A 490 25.00 1.21 -29.86
CA ALA A 490 25.29 2.61 -29.60
C ALA A 490 24.80 3.05 -28.21
N ALA A 491 23.63 2.61 -27.79
CA ALA A 491 23.12 2.82 -26.43
C ALA A 491 24.07 2.23 -25.37
N GLY A 492 24.49 0.97 -25.53
CA GLY A 492 25.45 0.34 -24.61
C GLY A 492 26.82 1.02 -24.59
N LEU A 493 27.31 1.48 -25.76
CA LEU A 493 28.56 2.23 -25.87
C LEU A 493 28.46 3.60 -25.18
N ALA A 494 27.36 4.32 -25.41
CA ALA A 494 27.08 5.61 -24.79
C ALA A 494 26.97 5.49 -23.27
N ALA A 495 26.34 4.41 -22.79
CA ALA A 495 26.26 4.08 -21.37
C ALA A 495 27.64 3.88 -20.75
N ALA A 496 28.52 3.11 -21.41
CA ALA A 496 29.88 2.90 -20.93
C ALA A 496 30.71 4.20 -20.95
N LEU A 497 30.67 4.97 -22.04
CA LEU A 497 31.45 6.20 -22.20
C LEU A 497 31.00 7.32 -21.25
N SER A 498 29.69 7.50 -21.07
CA SER A 498 29.18 8.46 -20.08
C SER A 498 29.56 8.05 -18.66
N GLY A 499 29.47 6.76 -18.33
CA GLY A 499 29.95 6.22 -17.05
C GLY A 499 31.44 6.45 -16.81
N VAL A 500 32.28 6.35 -17.85
CA VAL A 500 33.72 6.71 -17.78
C VAL A 500 33.88 8.16 -17.33
N VAL A 501 33.18 9.10 -17.97
CA VAL A 501 33.29 10.53 -17.63
C VAL A 501 32.83 10.79 -16.19
N VAL A 502 31.70 10.21 -15.77
CA VAL A 502 31.19 10.35 -14.40
C VAL A 502 32.21 9.85 -13.38
N CYS A 503 32.76 8.65 -13.55
CA CYS A 503 33.72 8.07 -12.60
C CYS A 503 35.12 8.69 -12.67
N MET A 504 35.56 9.13 -13.85
CA MET A 504 36.87 9.76 -14.03
C MET A 504 36.95 11.08 -13.28
N PHE A 505 35.90 11.90 -13.39
CA PHE A 505 35.79 13.17 -12.69
C PHE A 505 35.15 13.04 -11.31
N GLY A 506 34.63 11.86 -10.92
CA GLY A 506 33.89 11.68 -9.67
C GLY A 506 32.69 12.61 -9.57
N ALA A 507 31.91 12.75 -10.66
CA ALA A 507 30.67 13.49 -10.64
C ALA A 507 29.60 12.67 -9.89
N ARG A 508 28.80 13.36 -9.08
CA ARG A 508 27.67 12.77 -8.34
C ARG A 508 26.43 13.61 -8.60
N SER A 509 25.27 12.98 -8.71
CA SER A 509 23.96 13.60 -8.99
C SER A 509 22.86 12.70 -8.44
N SER A 510 21.60 13.13 -8.49
CA SER A 510 20.47 12.22 -8.29
C SER A 510 19.98 11.65 -9.62
N ALA A 511 19.40 10.46 -9.56
CA ALA A 511 18.48 9.97 -10.58
C ALA A 511 17.10 10.62 -10.39
N TYR A 512 16.21 10.52 -11.39
CA TYR A 512 14.83 11.02 -11.34
C TYR A 512 14.71 12.52 -11.12
N LEU A 513 15.61 13.29 -11.75
CA LEU A 513 15.53 14.74 -11.74
C LEU A 513 15.38 15.25 -13.18
N PRO A 514 14.66 16.36 -13.39
CA PRO A 514 14.73 17.09 -14.64
C PRO A 514 16.20 17.32 -15.02
N LEU A 515 16.56 17.07 -16.26
CA LEU A 515 17.94 17.11 -16.73
C LEU A 515 18.69 18.41 -16.36
N PRO A 516 18.11 19.63 -16.54
CA PRO A 516 18.78 20.85 -16.11
C PRO A 516 19.07 20.87 -14.60
N LEU A 517 18.16 20.32 -13.80
CA LEU A 517 18.28 20.25 -12.35
C LEU A 517 19.32 19.20 -11.94
N ALA A 518 19.37 18.04 -12.60
CA ALA A 518 20.39 17.02 -12.37
C ALA A 518 21.80 17.58 -12.60
N VAL A 519 22.01 18.34 -13.69
CA VAL A 519 23.29 19.00 -13.97
C VAL A 519 23.61 20.08 -12.92
N LEU A 520 22.63 20.89 -12.53
CA LEU A 520 22.81 21.97 -11.57
C LEU A 520 23.15 21.47 -10.15
N ILE A 521 22.49 20.39 -9.74
CA ILE A 521 22.64 19.80 -8.42
C ILE A 521 23.96 19.04 -8.30
N SER A 522 24.49 18.56 -9.42
CA SER A 522 25.73 17.77 -9.42
C SER A 522 26.90 18.50 -8.76
N ASP A 523 27.72 17.76 -8.02
CA ASP A 523 28.97 18.26 -7.44
C ASP A 523 29.95 18.77 -8.51
N ARG A 524 29.85 18.24 -9.74
CA ARG A 524 30.67 18.65 -10.88
C ARG A 524 29.79 18.85 -12.12
N PRO A 525 29.12 20.02 -12.24
CA PRO A 525 28.16 20.28 -13.32
C PRO A 525 28.74 20.11 -14.72
N LEU A 526 30.00 20.54 -14.93
CA LEU A 526 30.67 20.41 -16.22
C LEU A 526 30.94 18.94 -16.60
N ALA A 527 31.33 18.11 -15.63
CA ALA A 527 31.56 16.69 -15.88
C ALA A 527 30.23 15.96 -16.14
N MET A 528 29.18 16.32 -15.39
CA MET A 528 27.83 15.80 -15.61
C MET A 528 27.30 16.20 -17.00
N LEU A 529 27.46 17.46 -17.40
CA LEU A 529 27.07 17.96 -18.72
C LEU A 529 27.82 17.24 -19.84
N ALA A 530 29.13 17.01 -19.68
CA ALA A 530 29.93 16.27 -20.66
C ALA A 530 29.51 14.80 -20.77
N ALA A 531 29.27 14.12 -19.63
CA ALA A 531 28.76 12.75 -19.61
C ALA A 531 27.39 12.65 -20.29
N PHE A 532 26.52 13.62 -20.02
CA PHE A 532 25.19 13.69 -20.61
C PHE A 532 25.24 13.94 -22.12
N ALA A 533 26.09 14.86 -22.57
CA ALA A 533 26.30 15.13 -23.99
C ALA A 533 26.74 13.87 -24.75
N ILE A 534 27.68 13.09 -24.19
CA ILE A 534 28.08 11.80 -24.76
C ILE A 534 26.88 10.84 -24.83
N SER A 535 26.12 10.76 -23.74
CA SER A 535 24.98 9.85 -23.66
C SER A 535 23.88 10.14 -24.68
N VAL A 536 23.67 11.42 -25.02
CA VAL A 536 22.70 11.84 -26.04
C VAL A 536 23.27 11.71 -27.45
N LEU A 537 24.47 12.24 -27.68
CA LEU A 537 25.02 12.41 -29.03
C LEU A 537 25.39 11.09 -29.70
N VAL A 538 25.96 10.14 -28.95
CA VAL A 538 26.38 8.84 -29.50
C VAL A 538 25.19 8.04 -30.07
N PRO A 539 24.11 7.76 -29.31
CA PRO A 539 22.98 7.02 -29.84
C PRO A 539 22.17 7.86 -30.84
N CYS A 540 22.11 9.19 -30.67
CA CYS A 540 21.46 10.06 -31.65
C CYS A 540 22.16 9.97 -33.02
N ALA A 541 23.49 10.09 -33.06
CA ALA A 541 24.25 10.01 -34.30
C ALA A 541 24.14 8.64 -34.96
N ALA A 542 24.21 7.55 -34.17
CA ALA A 542 24.05 6.20 -34.68
C ALA A 542 22.67 5.97 -35.30
N ALA A 543 21.61 6.39 -34.61
CA ALA A 543 20.23 6.28 -35.11
C ALA A 543 19.98 7.16 -36.34
N VAL A 544 20.50 8.40 -36.38
CA VAL A 544 20.41 9.26 -37.57
C VAL A 544 21.13 8.63 -38.77
N MET A 545 22.36 8.13 -38.58
CA MET A 545 23.11 7.48 -39.64
C MET A 545 22.38 6.23 -40.16
N GLU A 546 21.86 5.41 -39.26
CA GLU A 546 21.09 4.22 -39.61
C GLU A 546 19.82 4.60 -40.40
N ASN A 547 19.04 5.55 -39.89
CA ASN A 547 17.79 6.00 -40.51
C ASN A 547 18.06 6.64 -41.88
N TYR A 548 19.17 7.36 -42.03
CA TYR A 548 19.60 7.93 -43.30
C TYR A 548 20.00 6.84 -44.32
N CYS A 549 20.78 5.85 -43.89
CA CYS A 549 21.22 4.74 -44.75
C CYS A 549 20.05 3.85 -45.18
N LEU A 550 19.12 3.55 -44.27
CA LEU A 550 18.00 2.64 -44.54
C LEU A 550 16.81 3.37 -45.19
N GLY A 551 16.64 4.67 -44.97
CA GLY A 551 15.69 5.51 -45.70
C GLY A 551 15.99 5.62 -47.21
N ARG A 552 17.22 5.29 -47.64
CA ARG A 552 17.56 5.11 -49.06
C ARG A 552 17.11 3.77 -49.65
N VAL A 553 16.78 2.77 -48.82
CA VAL A 553 16.45 1.41 -49.26
C VAL A 553 14.95 1.23 -49.54
N ASP A 554 14.08 1.92 -48.80
CA ASP A 554 12.61 1.80 -48.99
C ASP A 554 12.01 2.79 -50.00
N MET A 555 12.79 3.74 -50.52
CA MET A 555 12.34 4.69 -51.55
C MET A 555 12.54 4.17 -52.98
N THR A 556 13.24 3.05 -53.17
CA THR A 556 13.51 2.44 -54.50
C THR A 556 12.63 1.22 -54.81
N VAL A 557 11.80 0.74 -53.87
CA VAL A 557 10.87 -0.38 -54.10
C VAL A 557 9.41 0.12 -54.03
N LYS A 558 9.09 1.10 -54.86
CA LYS A 558 7.72 1.42 -55.27
C LYS A 558 7.67 1.82 -56.75
N THR A 559 8.10 0.91 -57.61
CA THR A 559 7.59 0.82 -58.98
C THR A 559 7.70 -0.64 -59.42
N LEU A 560 6.64 -1.41 -59.17
CA LEU A 560 6.01 -2.34 -60.11
C LEU A 560 4.70 -2.85 -59.50
#